data_AF-A0A3Q8X222-F1
#
_entry.id   AF-A0A3Q8X222-F1
#
_cell.length_a   1.000
_cell.length_b   1.000
_cell.length_c   1.000
_cell.angle_alpha   90.00
_cell.angle_beta   90.00
_cell.angle_gamma   90.00
#
_symmetry.space_group_name_H-M   'P 1'
#
loop_
_entity.id
_entity.type
_entity.pdbx_description
1 polymer ?
#
loop_
_entity_poly.entity_id
_entity_poly.type
_entity_poly.pdbx_seq_one_letter_code
_entity_poly.pdbx_strand_id
1 'polypeptide(L)'
;MKRTRLGLFLLAFTLCLSLLLPVLSASAEEETNIATTDAEAAAKLGLLLGDGNGVTSDYLSKMSTRLQAAIISLRLQGKLQDALAYTGTDSFSDSSLVGSANKPVLAYLKAHAELGWNGTGSGKFDPLEMISAQQFYKVLLEVLGYKSGADYKYADTLAFAAGKGLKQIAGVSMLTNDDIATALIESLNSKSAGGATLFAKLQSGGVIAASAVQPDGTRIGLGKNAKLGTYLTDSAGRTLYYFTKDAANLESCQGQCLTAWPVFYADKLQIPSSLNPDDFGVYKRADGTEQTTYKGWPLYYFVKDMAAGDVNGEGVSGVWFVAKSDYAAMLGTSAALGNYLTDENGRTLYYFDKDTMNKSVCEGTCLANWPAYLADGGSTPTGVASSDFGTITRADGSKQTTYKGYPLYYFIKDAAHGDANGQAVNNVWFVVDPAKFTGTTAGAAAPAVKTYHIDIKDYSFGTGPLTVEAGSQIIFTNYDDMKHNAVAVDGSFKGPLLAKGESFTITLTKPGTYDYYCEPHKKFMTGQIIVK
;
A
#
# COMPACT_ATOMS: atom_id res chain seq x y z
N MET A 1 8.00 -74.87 -44.65
CA MET A 1 9.10 -75.80 -44.32
C MET A 1 10.36 -75.00 -44.00
N LYS A 2 10.99 -75.27 -42.84
CA LYS A 2 12.42 -75.12 -42.47
C LYS A 2 13.08 -73.72 -42.68
N ARG A 3 13.48 -73.00 -41.61
CA ARG A 3 14.82 -73.03 -40.93
C ARG A 3 15.97 -72.93 -41.96
N THR A 4 16.98 -72.05 -41.92
CA THR A 4 17.70 -71.37 -40.82
C THR A 4 18.82 -70.48 -41.40
N ARG A 5 19.09 -69.32 -40.76
CA ARG A 5 20.38 -68.66 -40.40
C ARG A 5 21.46 -68.24 -41.43
N LEU A 6 22.16 -67.16 -41.00
CA LEU A 6 23.45 -66.55 -41.41
C LEU A 6 23.41 -65.69 -42.69
N GLY A 7 23.74 -64.40 -42.72
CA GLY A 7 24.41 -63.48 -41.79
C GLY A 7 25.60 -62.83 -42.52
N LEU A 8 25.55 -61.53 -42.85
CA LEU A 8 26.74 -60.67 -42.95
C LEU A 8 26.40 -59.17 -43.09
N PHE A 9 26.87 -58.41 -42.10
CA PHE A 9 27.26 -57.00 -42.03
C PHE A 9 26.96 -56.02 -43.18
N LEU A 10 26.34 -54.88 -42.84
CA LEU A 10 26.88 -53.57 -43.22
C LEU A 10 26.55 -52.51 -42.13
N LEU A 11 27.57 -51.73 -41.78
CA LEU A 11 27.58 -50.66 -40.78
C LEU A 11 26.55 -49.55 -41.06
N ALA A 12 25.86 -49.10 -40.01
CA ALA A 12 25.44 -47.71 -39.88
C ALA A 12 25.46 -47.31 -38.40
N PHE A 13 26.46 -46.51 -38.05
CA PHE A 13 26.67 -45.89 -36.75
C PHE A 13 25.52 -44.91 -36.48
N THR A 14 24.64 -45.21 -35.53
CA THR A 14 23.67 -44.23 -35.00
C THR A 14 23.93 -44.05 -33.51
N LEU A 15 24.42 -42.86 -33.20
CA LEU A 15 24.76 -42.38 -31.88
C LEU A 15 23.48 -42.28 -31.04
N CYS A 16 23.30 -43.20 -30.09
CA CYS A 16 22.18 -43.19 -29.15
C CYS A 16 22.53 -42.24 -27.99
N LEU A 17 22.13 -40.97 -28.10
CA LEU A 17 22.21 -40.02 -27.00
C LEU A 17 20.92 -40.14 -26.18
N SER A 18 21.01 -40.84 -25.05
CA SER A 18 19.97 -40.95 -24.04
C SER A 18 19.74 -39.59 -23.37
N LEU A 19 18.71 -38.87 -23.80
CA LEU A 19 18.18 -37.72 -23.07
C LEU A 19 17.25 -38.22 -21.96
N LEU A 20 17.79 -38.33 -20.75
CA LEU A 20 17.02 -38.29 -19.51
C LEU A 20 16.43 -36.87 -19.41
N LEU A 21 15.18 -36.71 -19.83
CA LEU A 21 14.41 -35.52 -19.49
C LEU A 21 13.99 -35.62 -18.02
N PRO A 22 14.31 -34.64 -17.16
CA PRO A 22 13.65 -34.54 -15.87
C PRO A 22 12.19 -34.22 -16.14
N VAL A 23 11.29 -35.12 -15.72
CA VAL A 23 9.87 -34.80 -15.58
C VAL A 23 9.80 -33.79 -14.43
N LEU A 24 9.88 -32.50 -14.75
CA LEU A 24 9.38 -31.48 -13.85
C LEU A 24 7.88 -31.69 -13.79
N SER A 25 7.43 -32.38 -12.74
CA SER A 25 6.08 -32.18 -12.22
C SER A 25 6.00 -30.73 -11.80
N ALA A 26 5.58 -29.85 -12.72
CA ALA A 26 4.97 -28.59 -12.34
C ALA A 26 3.71 -28.97 -11.57
N SER A 27 3.79 -28.94 -10.24
CA SER A 27 2.60 -28.69 -9.44
C SER A 27 2.14 -27.30 -9.87
N ALA A 28 1.12 -27.24 -10.73
CA ALA A 28 0.30 -26.06 -10.81
C ALA A 28 -0.23 -25.88 -9.38
N GLU A 29 0.33 -24.92 -8.64
CA GLU A 29 -0.37 -24.40 -7.48
C GLU A 29 -1.67 -23.86 -8.03
N GLU A 30 -2.76 -24.52 -7.67
CA GLU A 30 -4.10 -24.06 -7.96
C GLU A 30 -4.23 -22.76 -7.16
N GLU A 31 -4.05 -21.60 -7.81
CA GLU A 31 -4.41 -20.32 -7.23
C GLU A 31 -5.92 -20.36 -7.01
N THR A 32 -6.33 -20.88 -5.86
CA THR A 32 -7.70 -20.79 -5.39
C THR A 32 -7.87 -19.35 -4.94
N ASN A 33 -8.15 -18.44 -5.88
CA ASN A 33 -8.59 -17.10 -5.52
C ASN A 33 -9.82 -17.26 -4.62
N ILE A 34 -9.65 -16.96 -3.34
CA ILE A 34 -10.68 -17.16 -2.32
C ILE A 34 -11.74 -16.07 -2.40
N ALA A 35 -11.49 -14.98 -3.13
CA ALA A 35 -12.32 -13.80 -3.14
C ALA A 35 -13.12 -13.67 -4.43
N THR A 36 -14.39 -13.31 -4.29
CA THR A 36 -15.27 -12.89 -5.39
C THR A 36 -15.71 -11.46 -5.13
N THR A 37 -15.60 -10.60 -6.14
CA THR A 37 -16.02 -9.20 -6.04
C THR A 37 -17.54 -9.04 -6.11
N ASP A 38 -18.06 -7.94 -5.55
CA ASP A 38 -19.47 -7.62 -5.64
C ASP A 38 -19.93 -7.41 -7.09
N ALA A 39 -19.06 -6.91 -7.95
CA ALA A 39 -19.30 -6.74 -9.39
C ALA A 39 -19.49 -8.08 -10.10
N GLU A 40 -18.61 -9.06 -9.86
CA GLU A 40 -18.73 -10.41 -10.44
C GLU A 40 -20.01 -11.09 -9.97
N ALA A 41 -20.31 -11.02 -8.67
CA ALA A 41 -21.53 -11.57 -8.10
C ALA A 41 -22.79 -10.90 -8.72
N ALA A 42 -22.78 -9.56 -8.86
CA ALA A 42 -23.91 -8.81 -9.41
C ALA A 42 -24.10 -9.09 -10.90
N ALA A 43 -23.00 -9.27 -11.65
CA ALA A 43 -23.02 -9.64 -13.06
C ALA A 43 -23.59 -11.05 -13.25
N LYS A 44 -23.13 -12.02 -12.45
CA LYS A 44 -23.61 -13.42 -12.48
C LYS A 44 -25.11 -13.53 -12.19
N LEU A 45 -25.63 -12.65 -11.33
CA LEU A 45 -27.05 -12.56 -11.02
C LEU A 45 -27.85 -11.71 -12.02
N GLY A 46 -27.20 -11.08 -13.01
CA GLY A 46 -27.84 -10.20 -13.99
C GLY A 46 -28.33 -8.86 -13.39
N LEU A 47 -27.86 -8.50 -12.19
CA LEU A 47 -28.21 -7.25 -11.52
C LEU A 47 -27.43 -6.07 -12.09
N LEU A 48 -26.22 -6.33 -12.58
CA LEU A 48 -25.35 -5.39 -13.26
C LEU A 48 -25.00 -5.92 -14.66
N LEU A 49 -25.23 -5.13 -15.71
CA LEU A 49 -25.14 -5.60 -17.09
C LEU A 49 -23.91 -5.09 -17.88
N GLY A 50 -23.24 -4.04 -17.40
CA GLY A 50 -22.13 -3.42 -18.13
C GLY A 50 -22.56 -2.46 -19.24
N ASP A 51 -21.64 -2.18 -20.16
CA ASP A 51 -21.81 -1.23 -21.28
C ASP A 51 -21.76 -1.87 -22.68
N GLY A 52 -22.16 -3.15 -22.77
CA GLY A 52 -22.14 -3.94 -24.01
C GLY A 52 -20.89 -4.81 -24.15
N ASN A 53 -19.81 -4.49 -23.45
CA ASN A 53 -18.63 -5.36 -23.28
C ASN A 53 -18.68 -6.20 -21.99
N GLY A 54 -19.83 -6.19 -21.30
CA GLY A 54 -19.97 -6.77 -19.96
C GLY A 54 -19.47 -5.84 -18.87
N VAL A 55 -19.28 -6.39 -17.67
CA VAL A 55 -18.84 -5.66 -16.48
C VAL A 55 -17.31 -5.67 -16.44
N THR A 56 -16.70 -4.66 -17.05
CA THR A 56 -15.23 -4.49 -17.13
C THR A 56 -14.73 -3.48 -16.09
N SER A 57 -13.43 -3.41 -15.83
CA SER A 57 -12.81 -2.38 -14.97
C SER A 57 -13.10 -0.95 -15.46
N ASP A 58 -13.06 -0.74 -16.78
CA ASP A 58 -13.42 0.55 -17.40
C ASP A 58 -14.88 0.90 -17.18
N TYR A 59 -15.79 -0.09 -17.20
CA TYR A 59 -17.19 0.13 -16.86
C TYR A 59 -17.35 0.47 -15.39
N LEU A 60 -16.68 -0.28 -14.51
CA LEU A 60 -16.77 -0.17 -13.06
C LEU A 60 -16.26 1.16 -12.52
N SER A 61 -15.20 1.72 -13.13
CA SER A 61 -14.64 3.03 -12.77
C SER A 61 -15.48 4.24 -13.20
N LYS A 62 -16.49 4.06 -14.07
CA LYS A 62 -17.37 5.16 -14.51
C LYS A 62 -18.28 5.61 -13.38
N MET A 63 -18.45 6.93 -13.26
CA MET A 63 -19.44 7.51 -12.35
C MET A 63 -20.86 7.12 -12.76
N SER A 64 -21.71 6.83 -11.78
CA SER A 64 -23.09 6.42 -11.99
C SER A 64 -24.04 7.62 -12.05
N THR A 65 -24.93 7.61 -13.03
CA THR A 65 -25.92 8.68 -13.24
C THR A 65 -27.29 8.33 -12.65
N ARG A 66 -28.15 9.35 -12.53
CA ARG A 66 -29.57 9.17 -12.17
C ARG A 66 -30.30 8.23 -13.12
N LEU A 67 -30.05 8.30 -14.42
CA LEU A 67 -30.65 7.39 -15.39
C LEU A 67 -30.22 5.94 -15.13
N GLN A 68 -28.94 5.70 -14.87
CA GLN A 68 -28.43 4.36 -14.59
C GLN A 68 -29.12 3.76 -13.35
N ALA A 69 -29.26 4.55 -12.28
CA ALA A 69 -29.97 4.13 -11.08
C ALA A 69 -31.46 3.84 -11.32
N ALA A 70 -32.12 4.61 -12.19
CA ALA A 70 -33.51 4.36 -12.55
C ALA A 70 -33.69 3.08 -13.38
N ILE A 71 -32.78 2.81 -14.31
CA ILE A 71 -32.74 1.56 -15.07
C ILE A 71 -32.54 0.37 -14.12
N ILE A 72 -31.63 0.48 -13.14
CA ILE A 72 -31.41 -0.54 -12.11
C ILE A 72 -32.67 -0.72 -11.25
N SER A 73 -33.30 0.37 -10.81
CA SER A 73 -34.55 0.33 -10.05
C SER A 73 -35.66 -0.41 -10.80
N LEU A 74 -35.85 -0.12 -12.09
CA LEU A 74 -36.81 -0.81 -12.95
C LEU A 74 -36.46 -2.29 -13.12
N ARG A 75 -35.17 -2.62 -13.26
CA ARG A 75 -34.70 -4.01 -13.36
C ARG A 75 -35.06 -4.79 -12.10
N LEU A 76 -34.73 -4.27 -10.92
CA LEU A 76 -35.01 -4.90 -9.64
C LEU A 76 -36.51 -5.06 -9.38
N GLN A 77 -37.35 -4.25 -10.00
CA GLN A 77 -38.81 -4.34 -9.93
C GLN A 77 -39.42 -5.21 -11.06
N GLY A 78 -38.61 -5.77 -11.95
CA GLY A 78 -39.11 -6.56 -13.10
C GLY A 78 -39.81 -5.72 -14.18
N LYS A 79 -39.59 -4.40 -14.20
CA LYS A 79 -40.26 -3.43 -15.10
C LYS A 79 -39.40 -2.89 -16.22
N LEU A 80 -38.12 -3.27 -16.28
CA LEU A 80 -37.21 -2.73 -17.28
C LEU A 80 -37.66 -3.04 -18.73
N GLN A 81 -38.16 -4.24 -19.00
CA GLN A 81 -38.62 -4.60 -20.34
C GLN A 81 -39.88 -3.83 -20.74
N ASP A 82 -40.84 -3.68 -19.81
CA ASP A 82 -42.03 -2.84 -20.01
C ASP A 82 -41.63 -1.40 -20.34
N ALA A 83 -40.64 -0.86 -19.62
CA ALA A 83 -40.14 0.50 -19.82
C ALA A 83 -39.41 0.69 -21.16
N LEU A 84 -38.62 -0.30 -21.59
CA LEU A 84 -37.92 -0.29 -22.88
C LEU A 84 -38.90 -0.41 -24.07
N ALA A 85 -39.99 -1.16 -23.89
CA ALA A 85 -41.04 -1.32 -24.89
C ALA A 85 -42.10 -0.21 -24.86
N TYR A 86 -41.99 0.76 -23.95
CA TYR A 86 -43.01 1.78 -23.75
C TYR A 86 -43.11 2.74 -24.94
N THR A 87 -44.33 2.91 -25.46
CA THR A 87 -44.60 3.73 -26.66
C THR A 87 -45.19 5.10 -26.34
N GLY A 88 -45.38 5.44 -25.06
CA GLY A 88 -45.89 6.75 -24.66
C GLY A 88 -44.93 7.87 -25.04
N THR A 89 -45.48 8.99 -25.51
CA THR A 89 -44.69 10.13 -26.02
C THR A 89 -44.52 11.25 -25.01
N ASP A 90 -45.34 11.31 -23.95
CA ASP A 90 -45.15 12.27 -22.88
C ASP A 90 -43.92 11.88 -22.04
N SER A 91 -42.96 12.80 -21.91
CA SER A 91 -41.68 12.56 -21.24
C SER A 91 -41.18 13.81 -20.54
N PHE A 92 -40.07 13.67 -19.82
CA PHE A 92 -39.39 14.80 -19.19
C PHE A 92 -38.81 15.73 -20.26
N SER A 93 -38.77 17.02 -19.95
CA SER A 93 -38.36 18.09 -20.90
C SER A 93 -36.92 17.96 -21.40
N ASP A 94 -36.08 17.25 -20.66
CA ASP A 94 -34.67 16.97 -20.91
C ASP A 94 -34.41 15.54 -21.44
N SER A 95 -35.45 14.84 -21.89
CA SER A 95 -35.35 13.51 -22.50
C SER A 95 -34.51 13.46 -23.78
N SER A 96 -34.19 14.60 -24.39
CA SER A 96 -33.28 14.69 -25.53
C SER A 96 -31.81 14.45 -25.16
N LEU A 97 -31.44 14.53 -23.87
CA LEU A 97 -30.08 14.30 -23.38
C LEU A 97 -29.65 12.83 -23.44
N VAL A 98 -30.59 11.90 -23.60
CA VAL A 98 -30.32 10.46 -23.61
C VAL A 98 -30.44 9.88 -25.01
N GLY A 99 -29.69 8.81 -25.26
CA GLY A 99 -29.78 8.05 -26.51
C GLY A 99 -31.20 7.50 -26.76
N SER A 100 -31.52 7.24 -28.02
CA SER A 100 -32.85 6.77 -28.45
C SER A 100 -33.35 5.54 -27.69
N ALA A 101 -32.45 4.61 -27.36
CA ALA A 101 -32.75 3.41 -26.59
C ALA A 101 -33.29 3.68 -25.17
N ASN A 102 -32.95 4.83 -24.56
CA ASN A 102 -33.34 5.17 -23.19
C ASN A 102 -34.49 6.18 -23.12
N LYS A 103 -34.94 6.75 -24.24
CA LYS A 103 -36.09 7.66 -24.26
C LYS A 103 -37.39 7.00 -23.79
N PRO A 104 -37.72 5.74 -24.19
CA PRO A 104 -38.87 5.02 -23.66
C PRO A 104 -38.86 4.91 -22.14
N VAL A 105 -37.68 4.68 -21.55
CA VAL A 105 -37.51 4.55 -20.09
C VAL A 105 -37.93 5.83 -19.37
N LEU A 106 -37.51 7.01 -19.86
CA LEU A 106 -37.90 8.28 -19.25
C LEU A 106 -39.40 8.57 -19.39
N ALA A 107 -39.99 8.26 -20.54
CA ALA A 107 -41.43 8.39 -20.74
C ALA A 107 -42.22 7.45 -19.82
N TYR A 108 -41.75 6.21 -19.65
CA TYR A 108 -42.34 5.23 -18.75
C TYR A 108 -42.29 5.72 -17.30
N LEU A 109 -41.13 6.18 -16.83
CA LEU A 109 -40.98 6.70 -15.46
C LEU A 109 -41.89 7.92 -15.20
N LYS A 110 -42.08 8.79 -16.20
CA LYS A 110 -43.02 9.92 -16.07
C LYS A 110 -44.47 9.48 -15.94
N ALA A 111 -44.87 8.45 -16.68
CA ALA A 111 -46.21 7.88 -16.62
C ALA A 111 -46.46 7.07 -15.33
N HIS A 112 -45.39 6.60 -14.68
CA HIS A 112 -45.41 5.71 -13.52
C HIS A 112 -44.76 6.35 -12.29
N ALA A 113 -45.31 7.47 -11.85
CA ALA A 113 -44.85 8.25 -10.69
C ALA A 113 -44.76 7.42 -9.39
N GLU A 114 -45.57 6.37 -9.25
CA GLU A 114 -45.57 5.43 -8.12
C GLU A 114 -44.25 4.65 -7.96
N LEU A 115 -43.45 4.56 -9.04
CA LEU A 115 -42.13 3.92 -9.04
C LEU A 115 -41.04 4.79 -8.38
N GLY A 116 -41.39 6.01 -7.93
CA GLY A 116 -40.51 6.84 -7.09
C GLY A 116 -39.57 7.78 -7.86
N TRP A 117 -39.78 7.95 -9.16
CA TRP A 117 -38.94 8.70 -10.09
C TRP A 117 -39.65 9.92 -10.70
N ASN A 118 -40.03 10.88 -9.84
CA ASN A 118 -40.88 12.03 -10.23
C ASN A 118 -40.13 13.23 -10.85
N GLY A 119 -38.84 13.07 -11.17
CA GLY A 119 -37.99 14.17 -11.65
C GLY A 119 -37.64 15.20 -10.57
N THR A 120 -37.25 16.42 -10.96
CA THR A 120 -36.81 17.49 -10.05
C THR A 120 -37.90 18.51 -9.69
N GLY A 121 -39.16 18.24 -10.06
CA GLY A 121 -40.29 19.14 -9.85
C GLY A 121 -40.41 20.29 -10.87
N SER A 122 -39.40 20.49 -11.74
CA SER A 122 -39.40 21.47 -12.84
C SER A 122 -39.87 20.88 -14.19
N GLY A 123 -40.36 19.64 -14.19
CA GLY A 123 -40.62 18.87 -15.42
C GLY A 123 -39.36 18.29 -16.07
N LYS A 124 -38.21 18.33 -15.38
CA LYS A 124 -36.94 17.68 -15.75
C LYS A 124 -36.68 16.41 -14.95
N PHE A 125 -35.85 15.52 -15.48
CA PHE A 125 -35.37 14.31 -14.80
C PHE A 125 -33.91 14.42 -14.34
N ASP A 126 -33.10 15.15 -15.07
CA ASP A 126 -31.64 15.29 -14.99
C ASP A 126 -30.89 13.94 -15.18
N PRO A 127 -31.04 13.28 -16.35
CA PRO A 127 -30.61 11.89 -16.55
C PRO A 127 -29.10 11.66 -16.49
N LEU A 128 -28.30 12.70 -16.76
CA LEU A 128 -26.83 12.66 -16.76
C LEU A 128 -26.22 13.16 -15.45
N GLU A 129 -27.03 13.67 -14.52
CA GLU A 129 -26.55 14.09 -13.20
C GLU A 129 -26.06 12.86 -12.43
N MET A 130 -24.95 13.02 -11.71
CA MET A 130 -24.38 11.97 -10.89
C MET A 130 -25.29 11.67 -9.71
N ILE A 131 -25.55 10.39 -9.48
CA ILE A 131 -26.36 9.99 -8.33
C ILE A 131 -25.50 9.95 -7.06
N SER A 132 -26.04 10.44 -5.95
CA SER A 132 -25.39 10.33 -4.64
C SER A 132 -25.71 9.01 -3.94
N ALA A 133 -24.86 8.62 -2.98
CA ALA A 133 -25.09 7.49 -2.06
C ALA A 133 -26.49 7.53 -1.41
N GLN A 134 -26.90 8.70 -0.95
CA GLN A 134 -28.21 8.90 -0.32
C GLN A 134 -29.35 8.62 -1.30
N GLN A 135 -29.26 9.15 -2.53
CA GLN A 135 -30.29 8.92 -3.54
C GLN A 135 -30.36 7.44 -3.95
N PHE A 136 -29.21 6.78 -4.14
CA PHE A 136 -29.19 5.37 -4.54
C PHE A 136 -29.71 4.45 -3.41
N TYR A 137 -29.35 4.71 -2.15
CA TYR A 137 -29.94 3.97 -1.04
C TYR A 137 -31.43 4.23 -0.86
N LYS A 138 -31.93 5.44 -1.11
CA LYS A 138 -33.38 5.69 -1.20
C LYS A 138 -34.03 4.80 -2.26
N VAL A 139 -33.41 4.66 -3.43
CA VAL A 139 -33.90 3.79 -4.52
C VAL A 139 -33.97 2.32 -4.07
N LEU A 140 -32.90 1.79 -3.47
CA LEU A 140 -32.90 0.40 -2.98
C LEU A 140 -33.92 0.17 -1.86
N LEU A 141 -34.09 1.15 -0.96
CA LEU A 141 -35.13 1.11 0.07
C LEU A 141 -36.54 1.06 -0.52
N GLU A 142 -36.81 1.79 -1.61
CA GLU A 142 -38.10 1.73 -2.29
C GLU A 142 -38.35 0.40 -3.00
N VAL A 143 -37.31 -0.21 -3.59
CA VAL A 143 -37.37 -1.58 -4.13
C VAL A 143 -37.70 -2.58 -3.00
N LEU A 144 -37.14 -2.37 -1.81
CA LEU A 144 -37.45 -3.14 -0.60
C LEU A 144 -38.85 -2.84 -0.05
N GLY A 145 -39.55 -1.83 -0.56
CA GLY A 145 -40.91 -1.45 -0.17
C GLY A 145 -40.99 -0.40 0.95
N TYR A 146 -39.88 0.20 1.36
CA TYR A 146 -39.86 1.32 2.30
C TYR A 146 -39.98 2.65 1.54
N LYS A 147 -40.82 3.57 2.01
CA LYS A 147 -41.13 4.84 1.35
C LYS A 147 -40.64 6.02 2.18
N SER A 148 -39.87 6.90 1.53
CA SER A 148 -39.49 8.20 2.10
C SER A 148 -40.74 9.06 2.35
N GLY A 149 -40.80 9.70 3.51
CA GLY A 149 -41.95 10.46 4.00
C GLY A 149 -42.99 9.63 4.76
N ALA A 150 -42.97 8.29 4.62
CA ALA A 150 -43.85 7.38 5.36
C ALA A 150 -43.08 6.57 6.42
N ASP A 151 -42.05 5.84 5.99
CA ASP A 151 -41.25 4.98 6.88
C ASP A 151 -40.05 5.71 7.48
N TYR A 152 -39.48 6.68 6.74
CA TYR A 152 -38.32 7.48 7.15
C TYR A 152 -38.35 8.84 6.46
N LYS A 153 -37.69 9.86 7.03
CA LYS A 153 -37.52 11.16 6.36
C LYS A 153 -36.39 11.05 5.34
N TYR A 154 -36.48 11.77 4.22
CA TYR A 154 -35.41 11.76 3.21
C TYR A 154 -34.03 12.13 3.79
N ALA A 155 -33.96 13.08 4.72
CA ALA A 155 -32.73 13.46 5.41
C ALA A 155 -32.08 12.30 6.20
N ASP A 156 -32.89 11.34 6.66
CA ASP A 156 -32.47 10.20 7.48
C ASP A 156 -32.20 8.94 6.64
N THR A 157 -32.23 9.04 5.30
CA THR A 157 -32.12 7.90 4.38
C THR A 157 -30.91 7.02 4.70
N LEU A 158 -29.72 7.62 4.88
CA LEU A 158 -28.49 6.85 5.15
C LEU A 158 -28.57 6.08 6.47
N ALA A 159 -29.09 6.71 7.52
CA ALA A 159 -29.25 6.08 8.82
C ALA A 159 -30.28 4.94 8.77
N PHE A 160 -31.40 5.14 8.08
CA PHE A 160 -32.40 4.11 7.88
C PHE A 160 -31.87 2.94 7.04
N ALA A 161 -31.15 3.25 5.95
CA ALA A 161 -30.49 2.26 5.08
C ALA A 161 -29.49 1.40 5.87
N ALA A 162 -28.67 2.02 6.72
CA ALA A 162 -27.73 1.30 7.59
C ALA A 162 -28.46 0.30 8.51
N GLY A 163 -29.62 0.68 9.06
CA GLY A 163 -30.49 -0.21 9.84
C GLY A 163 -31.08 -1.39 9.05
N LYS A 164 -30.96 -1.38 7.72
CA LYS A 164 -31.34 -2.48 6.82
C LYS A 164 -30.13 -3.23 6.24
N GLY A 165 -28.92 -2.92 6.69
CA GLY A 165 -27.67 -3.53 6.23
C GLY A 165 -27.07 -2.88 4.98
N LEU A 166 -27.57 -1.71 4.55
CA LEU A 166 -27.04 -0.94 3.42
C LEU A 166 -26.15 0.18 3.96
N LYS A 167 -24.84 -0.04 3.99
CA LYS A 167 -23.91 0.91 4.65
C LYS A 167 -22.61 1.19 3.90
N GLN A 168 -22.14 0.28 3.03
CA GLN A 168 -20.80 0.38 2.44
C GLN A 168 -20.56 1.65 1.62
N ILE A 169 -21.56 2.11 0.85
CA ILE A 169 -21.41 3.30 0.00
C ILE A 169 -21.73 4.60 0.76
N ALA A 170 -22.13 4.53 2.03
CA ALA A 170 -22.48 5.72 2.81
C ALA A 170 -21.27 6.67 2.90
N GLY A 171 -21.46 7.92 2.45
CA GLY A 171 -20.38 8.92 2.43
C GLY A 171 -19.38 8.76 1.30
N VAL A 172 -19.65 7.93 0.28
CA VAL A 172 -18.96 8.02 -1.01
C VAL A 172 -19.44 9.29 -1.70
N SER A 173 -18.50 10.19 -2.04
CA SER A 173 -18.81 11.50 -2.65
C SER A 173 -19.13 11.40 -4.13
N MET A 174 -18.55 10.42 -4.80
CA MET A 174 -18.63 10.19 -6.24
C MET A 174 -18.89 8.71 -6.48
N LEU A 175 -20.18 8.32 -6.60
CA LEU A 175 -20.52 6.92 -6.83
C LEU A 175 -20.06 6.47 -8.21
N THR A 176 -19.29 5.39 -8.25
CA THR A 176 -18.98 4.65 -9.46
C THR A 176 -19.85 3.41 -9.60
N ASN A 177 -19.76 2.73 -10.74
CA ASN A 177 -20.47 1.48 -10.94
C ASN A 177 -19.96 0.35 -10.01
N ASP A 178 -18.73 0.44 -9.49
CA ASP A 178 -18.24 -0.43 -8.39
C ASP A 178 -19.04 -0.25 -7.10
N ASP A 179 -19.32 0.99 -6.71
CA ASP A 179 -20.12 1.26 -5.53
C ASP A 179 -21.56 0.75 -5.71
N ILE A 180 -22.11 0.93 -6.91
CA ILE A 180 -23.43 0.39 -7.27
C ILE A 180 -23.45 -1.14 -7.13
N ALA A 181 -22.44 -1.83 -7.65
CA ALA A 181 -22.32 -3.28 -7.50
C ALA A 181 -22.32 -3.69 -6.03
N THR A 182 -21.53 -2.98 -5.22
CA THR A 182 -21.40 -3.19 -3.77
C THR A 182 -22.75 -3.08 -3.08
N ALA A 183 -23.48 -2.00 -3.34
CA ALA A 183 -24.80 -1.76 -2.76
C ALA A 183 -25.87 -2.75 -3.25
N LEU A 184 -25.78 -3.22 -4.49
CA LEU A 184 -26.65 -4.27 -5.01
C LEU A 184 -26.45 -5.58 -4.24
N ILE A 185 -25.20 -6.01 -4.01
CA ILE A 185 -24.93 -7.23 -3.27
C ILE A 185 -25.31 -7.10 -1.79
N GLU A 186 -25.04 -5.95 -1.14
CA GLU A 186 -25.54 -5.70 0.22
C GLU A 186 -27.07 -5.88 0.30
N SER A 187 -27.79 -5.34 -0.68
CA SER A 187 -29.25 -5.32 -0.67
C SER A 187 -29.91 -6.69 -0.78
N LEU A 188 -29.21 -7.71 -1.30
CA LEU A 188 -29.74 -9.06 -1.44
C LEU A 188 -30.19 -9.67 -0.09
N ASN A 189 -29.45 -9.37 0.98
CA ASN A 189 -29.74 -9.81 2.34
C ASN A 189 -30.75 -8.91 3.07
N SER A 190 -30.98 -7.69 2.60
CA SER A 190 -31.88 -6.74 3.25
C SER A 190 -33.32 -7.23 3.21
N LYS A 191 -33.99 -7.19 4.37
CA LYS A 191 -35.41 -7.54 4.49
C LYS A 191 -36.28 -6.40 4.02
N SER A 192 -37.20 -6.72 3.12
CA SER A 192 -38.30 -5.86 2.72
C SER A 192 -39.24 -5.53 3.89
N ALA A 193 -40.10 -4.53 3.72
CA ALA A 193 -41.14 -4.22 4.69
C ALA A 193 -42.06 -5.42 5.01
N GLY A 194 -42.20 -6.36 4.06
CA GLY A 194 -42.94 -7.62 4.22
C GLY A 194 -42.13 -8.78 4.80
N GLY A 195 -40.88 -8.57 5.23
CA GLY A 195 -40.05 -9.56 5.93
C GLY A 195 -39.20 -10.48 5.04
N ALA A 196 -39.55 -10.67 3.76
CA ALA A 196 -38.73 -11.42 2.81
C ALA A 196 -37.45 -10.64 2.42
N THR A 197 -36.34 -11.34 2.17
CA THR A 197 -35.12 -10.73 1.63
C THR A 197 -35.33 -10.25 0.19
N LEU A 198 -34.52 -9.28 -0.26
CA LEU A 198 -34.57 -8.87 -1.66
C LEU A 198 -34.26 -10.03 -2.59
N PHE A 199 -33.28 -10.87 -2.26
CA PHE A 199 -32.96 -12.05 -3.07
C PHE A 199 -34.18 -12.95 -3.31
N ALA A 200 -34.90 -13.30 -2.25
CA ALA A 200 -36.12 -14.11 -2.35
C ALA A 200 -37.21 -13.41 -3.18
N LYS A 201 -37.36 -12.09 -3.03
CA LYS A 201 -38.28 -11.30 -3.86
C LYS A 201 -37.90 -11.36 -5.35
N LEU A 202 -36.63 -11.14 -5.68
CA LEU A 202 -36.14 -11.16 -7.05
C LEU A 202 -36.35 -12.53 -7.71
N GLN A 203 -36.12 -13.63 -6.96
CA GLN A 203 -36.42 -14.98 -7.44
C GLN A 203 -37.91 -15.19 -7.66
N SER A 204 -38.75 -14.87 -6.67
CA SER A 204 -40.20 -15.06 -6.77
C SER A 204 -40.86 -14.20 -7.86
N GLY A 205 -40.28 -13.03 -8.15
CA GLY A 205 -40.71 -12.14 -9.22
C GLY A 205 -40.11 -12.47 -10.59
N GLY A 206 -39.28 -13.51 -10.71
CA GLY A 206 -38.64 -13.90 -11.97
C GLY A 206 -37.60 -12.91 -12.49
N VAL A 207 -37.12 -11.99 -11.66
CA VAL A 207 -36.06 -11.02 -12.01
C VAL A 207 -34.70 -11.72 -12.09
N ILE A 208 -34.47 -12.67 -11.18
CA ILE A 208 -33.33 -13.59 -11.24
C ILE A 208 -33.83 -15.03 -11.36
N ALA A 209 -32.97 -15.91 -11.88
CA ALA A 209 -33.32 -17.31 -12.09
C ALA A 209 -33.74 -17.99 -10.78
N ALA A 210 -34.71 -18.91 -10.85
CA ALA A 210 -35.12 -19.71 -9.70
C ALA A 210 -33.98 -20.60 -9.17
N SER A 211 -33.02 -20.96 -10.03
CA SER A 211 -31.79 -21.69 -9.67
C SER A 211 -30.64 -20.79 -9.20
N ALA A 212 -30.82 -19.47 -9.21
CA ALA A 212 -29.80 -18.55 -8.73
C ALA A 212 -29.49 -18.85 -7.25
N VAL A 213 -28.22 -18.73 -6.89
CA VAL A 213 -27.75 -18.90 -5.51
C VAL A 213 -27.17 -17.57 -5.05
N GLN A 214 -27.44 -17.23 -3.80
CA GLN A 214 -26.88 -16.03 -3.19
C GLN A 214 -25.35 -16.19 -3.02
N PRO A 215 -24.56 -15.11 -3.07
CA PRO A 215 -23.14 -15.19 -2.77
C PRO A 215 -22.90 -15.80 -1.38
N ASP A 216 -22.02 -16.80 -1.30
CA ASP A 216 -21.80 -17.68 -0.14
C ASP A 216 -20.52 -17.35 0.66
N GLY A 217 -19.73 -16.36 0.21
CA GLY A 217 -18.49 -15.95 0.87
C GLY A 217 -18.68 -15.07 2.11
N THR A 218 -17.73 -15.18 3.05
CA THR A 218 -17.62 -14.27 4.20
C THR A 218 -17.39 -12.85 3.70
N ARG A 219 -18.25 -11.92 4.13
CA ARG A 219 -18.20 -10.53 3.65
C ARG A 219 -17.02 -9.78 4.27
N ILE A 220 -16.16 -9.21 3.43
CA ILE A 220 -15.30 -8.08 3.80
C ILE A 220 -16.11 -6.79 3.67
N GLY A 221 -16.00 -5.92 4.68
CA GLY A 221 -16.59 -4.59 4.69
C GLY A 221 -15.53 -3.50 4.78
N LEU A 222 -15.90 -2.29 4.42
CA LEU A 222 -15.13 -1.07 4.55
C LEU A 222 -15.70 -0.22 5.70
N GLY A 223 -15.01 -0.25 6.84
CA GLY A 223 -15.25 0.66 7.95
C GLY A 223 -14.69 2.05 7.64
N LYS A 224 -15.26 3.09 8.25
CA LYS A 224 -14.79 4.48 8.12
C LYS A 224 -14.50 5.06 9.48
N ASN A 225 -13.36 5.74 9.59
CA ASN A 225 -12.96 6.49 10.76
C ASN A 225 -12.42 7.85 10.33
N ALA A 226 -12.78 8.92 11.03
CA ALA A 226 -12.40 10.29 10.66
C ALA A 226 -10.88 10.53 10.64
N LYS A 227 -10.10 9.76 11.44
CA LYS A 227 -8.64 9.86 11.49
C LYS A 227 -7.96 8.83 10.61
N LEU A 228 -8.46 7.59 10.63
CA LEU A 228 -7.82 6.47 9.94
C LEU A 228 -8.25 6.33 8.47
N GLY A 229 -9.31 7.02 8.05
CA GLY A 229 -9.90 6.83 6.73
C GLY A 229 -10.67 5.52 6.64
N THR A 230 -10.58 4.86 5.49
CA THR A 230 -11.27 3.59 5.22
C THR A 230 -10.39 2.40 5.61
N TYR A 231 -10.96 1.40 6.28
CA TYR A 231 -10.26 0.19 6.75
C TYR A 231 -11.11 -1.07 6.58
N LEU A 232 -10.48 -2.23 6.57
CA LEU A 232 -11.14 -3.51 6.41
C LEU A 232 -11.83 -3.96 7.70
N THR A 233 -13.02 -4.54 7.52
CA THR A 233 -13.86 -5.10 8.57
C THR A 233 -14.45 -6.43 8.13
N ASP A 234 -14.95 -7.23 9.06
CA ASP A 234 -15.80 -8.36 8.72
C ASP A 234 -17.28 -7.95 8.51
N SER A 235 -18.15 -8.93 8.26
CA SER A 235 -19.59 -8.73 8.04
C SER A 235 -20.31 -8.06 9.22
N ALA A 236 -19.83 -8.28 10.45
CA ALA A 236 -20.35 -7.67 11.67
C ALA A 236 -19.79 -6.26 11.90
N GLY A 237 -18.82 -5.82 11.11
CA GLY A 237 -18.14 -4.53 11.26
C GLY A 237 -17.02 -4.56 12.29
N ARG A 238 -16.52 -5.73 12.68
CA ARG A 238 -15.31 -5.84 13.52
C ARG A 238 -14.09 -5.51 12.66
N THR A 239 -13.20 -4.70 13.20
CA THR A 239 -11.98 -4.23 12.53
C THR A 239 -10.99 -5.37 12.32
N LEU A 240 -10.37 -5.39 11.15
CA LEU A 240 -9.27 -6.30 10.82
C LEU A 240 -7.94 -5.54 10.90
N TYR A 241 -6.92 -6.22 11.40
CA TYR A 241 -5.59 -5.65 11.68
C TYR A 241 -4.49 -6.44 10.98
N TYR A 242 -3.37 -5.76 10.70
CA TYR A 242 -2.10 -6.41 10.40
C TYR A 242 -1.09 -6.18 11.54
N PHE A 243 -0.09 -7.05 11.61
CA PHE A 243 0.96 -7.04 12.62
C PHE A 243 2.32 -6.76 11.97
N THR A 244 3.02 -5.71 12.37
CA THR A 244 4.27 -5.31 11.69
C THR A 244 5.37 -6.37 11.77
N LYS A 245 5.37 -7.22 12.82
CA LYS A 245 6.36 -8.29 12.96
C LYS A 245 6.14 -9.43 11.95
N ASP A 246 4.94 -9.53 11.38
CA ASP A 246 4.66 -10.52 10.36
C ASP A 246 5.45 -10.28 9.07
N ALA A 247 6.01 -9.08 8.88
CA ALA A 247 7.01 -8.82 7.85
C ALA A 247 8.14 -9.85 7.87
N ALA A 248 8.80 -10.01 9.02
CA ALA A 248 9.96 -10.90 9.13
C ALA A 248 9.57 -12.38 9.30
N ASN A 249 8.36 -12.66 9.79
CA ASN A 249 7.84 -14.00 9.99
C ASN A 249 6.31 -13.94 10.10
N LEU A 250 5.59 -14.46 9.10
CA LEU A 250 4.13 -14.45 9.01
C LEU A 250 3.42 -15.10 10.22
N GLU A 251 4.12 -15.90 11.02
CA GLU A 251 3.60 -16.48 12.26
C GLU A 251 4.19 -15.82 13.51
N SER A 252 4.46 -14.52 13.52
CA SER A 252 5.05 -13.85 14.68
C SER A 252 4.09 -13.79 15.87
N CYS A 253 2.77 -13.78 15.63
CA CYS A 253 1.77 -13.85 16.69
C CYS A 253 1.43 -15.31 17.04
N GLN A 254 1.90 -15.77 18.21
CA GLN A 254 1.67 -17.12 18.74
C GLN A 254 1.27 -17.10 20.23
N GLY A 255 0.67 -18.18 20.71
CA GLY A 255 0.34 -18.37 22.13
C GLY A 255 -0.51 -17.24 22.71
N GLN A 256 -0.01 -16.57 23.76
CA GLN A 256 -0.72 -15.45 24.41
C GLN A 256 -1.01 -14.29 23.45
N CYS A 257 -0.20 -14.12 22.40
CA CYS A 257 -0.50 -13.12 21.37
C CYS A 257 -1.86 -13.41 20.71
N LEU A 258 -2.11 -14.66 20.32
CA LEU A 258 -3.37 -15.07 19.68
C LEU A 258 -4.57 -15.02 20.62
N THR A 259 -4.35 -15.04 21.93
CA THR A 259 -5.43 -14.80 22.91
C THR A 259 -5.90 -13.34 22.89
N ALA A 260 -5.01 -12.39 22.62
CA ALA A 260 -5.35 -10.97 22.48
C ALA A 260 -5.70 -10.58 21.03
N TRP A 261 -5.10 -11.28 20.06
CA TRP A 261 -5.22 -11.04 18.63
C TRP A 261 -5.60 -12.31 17.89
N PRO A 262 -6.87 -12.75 17.97
CA PRO A 262 -7.32 -13.95 17.28
C PRO A 262 -7.17 -13.79 15.76
N VAL A 263 -6.85 -14.88 15.06
CA VAL A 263 -6.75 -14.87 13.61
C VAL A 263 -8.10 -14.60 12.94
N PHE A 264 -8.08 -13.93 11.80
CA PHE A 264 -9.20 -13.90 10.87
C PHE A 264 -8.99 -14.95 9.77
N TYR A 265 -10.01 -15.76 9.53
CA TYR A 265 -9.99 -16.76 8.46
C TYR A 265 -11.36 -16.86 7.80
N ALA A 266 -11.35 -17.00 6.48
CA ALA A 266 -12.47 -17.41 5.67
C ALA A 266 -11.95 -18.25 4.48
N ASP A 267 -12.67 -19.33 4.18
CA ASP A 267 -12.43 -20.21 3.02
C ASP A 267 -12.85 -19.54 1.71
N LYS A 268 -13.91 -18.72 1.76
CA LYS A 268 -14.40 -17.89 0.66
C LYS A 268 -14.72 -16.50 1.15
N LEU A 269 -14.41 -15.50 0.34
CA LEU A 269 -14.68 -14.10 0.60
C LEU A 269 -15.61 -13.51 -0.46
N GLN A 270 -16.56 -12.71 0.00
CA GLN A 270 -17.28 -11.76 -0.84
C GLN A 270 -16.73 -10.36 -0.52
N ILE A 271 -16.16 -9.67 -1.51
CA ILE A 271 -15.45 -8.41 -1.30
C ILE A 271 -16.10 -7.25 -2.07
N PRO A 272 -16.04 -6.01 -1.56
CA PRO A 272 -16.40 -4.82 -2.33
C PRO A 272 -15.57 -4.75 -3.61
N SER A 273 -16.19 -4.32 -4.72
CA SER A 273 -15.52 -4.30 -6.04
C SER A 273 -14.34 -3.33 -6.13
N SER A 274 -14.26 -2.37 -5.20
CA SER A 274 -13.12 -1.46 -5.08
C SER A 274 -11.86 -2.12 -4.50
N LEU A 275 -11.94 -3.37 -4.06
CA LEU A 275 -10.80 -4.18 -3.63
C LEU A 275 -10.41 -5.17 -4.73
N ASN A 276 -9.11 -5.43 -4.85
CA ASN A 276 -8.60 -6.43 -5.78
C ASN A 276 -8.70 -7.83 -5.13
N PRO A 277 -9.37 -8.82 -5.76
CA PRO A 277 -9.45 -10.17 -5.21
C PRO A 277 -8.08 -10.84 -5.08
N ASP A 278 -7.10 -10.50 -5.93
CA ASP A 278 -5.75 -11.07 -5.88
C ASP A 278 -4.93 -10.58 -4.67
N ASP A 279 -5.39 -9.51 -4.00
CA ASP A 279 -4.79 -9.07 -2.74
C ASP A 279 -5.14 -10.05 -1.59
N PHE A 280 -6.12 -10.95 -1.75
CA PHE A 280 -6.54 -11.86 -0.69
C PHE A 280 -5.99 -13.26 -0.90
N GLY A 281 -5.39 -13.82 0.16
CA GLY A 281 -4.87 -15.17 0.16
C GLY A 281 -5.18 -15.93 1.44
N VAL A 282 -4.75 -17.18 1.49
CA VAL A 282 -4.72 -17.99 2.70
C VAL A 282 -3.30 -18.46 2.91
N TYR A 283 -2.86 -18.44 4.16
CA TYR A 283 -1.66 -19.15 4.55
C TYR A 283 -1.99 -20.17 5.64
N LYS A 284 -1.31 -21.31 5.57
CA LYS A 284 -1.45 -22.39 6.54
C LYS A 284 -0.38 -22.23 7.61
N ARG A 285 -0.82 -22.11 8.87
CA ARG A 285 0.02 -21.99 10.05
C ARG A 285 0.67 -23.33 10.41
N ALA A 286 1.76 -23.29 11.15
CA ALA A 286 2.50 -24.47 11.58
C ALA A 286 1.67 -25.43 12.46
N ASP A 287 0.67 -24.90 13.18
CA ASP A 287 -0.28 -25.70 13.98
C ASP A 287 -1.42 -26.32 13.15
N GLY A 288 -1.42 -26.09 11.83
CA GLY A 288 -2.41 -26.60 10.88
C GLY A 288 -3.65 -25.72 10.71
N THR A 289 -3.81 -24.66 11.51
CA THR A 289 -4.86 -23.66 11.28
C THR A 289 -4.58 -22.82 10.04
N GLU A 290 -5.61 -22.28 9.43
CA GLU A 290 -5.49 -21.39 8.26
C GLU A 290 -5.85 -19.96 8.67
N GLN A 291 -5.25 -19.00 7.99
CA GLN A 291 -5.49 -17.58 8.24
C GLN A 291 -5.48 -16.83 6.92
N THR A 292 -6.43 -15.91 6.77
CA THR A 292 -6.56 -15.06 5.59
C THR A 292 -5.48 -13.98 5.60
N THR A 293 -4.87 -13.72 4.45
CA THR A 293 -3.96 -12.61 4.23
C THR A 293 -4.60 -11.51 3.38
N TYR A 294 -4.13 -10.28 3.55
CA TYR A 294 -4.39 -9.16 2.65
C TYR A 294 -3.07 -8.53 2.24
N LYS A 295 -2.78 -8.48 0.94
CA LYS A 295 -1.48 -8.09 0.37
C LYS A 295 -0.31 -8.83 1.01
N GLY A 296 -0.52 -10.13 1.26
CA GLY A 296 0.46 -11.00 1.94
C GLY A 296 0.48 -10.88 3.47
N TRP A 297 -0.15 -9.87 4.08
CA TRP A 297 -0.17 -9.69 5.53
C TRP A 297 -1.26 -10.51 6.21
N PRO A 298 -0.94 -11.30 7.26
CA PRO A 298 -1.93 -12.01 8.06
C PRO A 298 -2.93 -11.07 8.72
N LEU A 299 -4.23 -11.39 8.63
CA LEU A 299 -5.30 -10.58 9.21
C LEU A 299 -5.71 -11.08 10.60
N TYR A 300 -5.87 -10.16 11.55
CA TYR A 300 -6.26 -10.45 12.93
C TYR A 300 -7.45 -9.62 13.39
N TYR A 301 -8.16 -10.15 14.38
CA TYR A 301 -9.07 -9.39 15.23
C TYR A 301 -8.33 -8.85 16.46
N PHE A 302 -8.98 -7.96 17.19
CA PHE A 302 -8.55 -7.54 18.52
C PHE A 302 -9.64 -7.79 19.56
N VAL A 303 -9.33 -8.50 20.65
CA VAL A 303 -10.36 -8.90 21.64
C VAL A 303 -11.01 -7.75 22.40
N LYS A 304 -10.42 -6.53 22.36
CA LYS A 304 -11.02 -5.34 22.99
C LYS A 304 -11.97 -4.58 22.06
N ASP A 305 -12.11 -4.99 20.81
CA ASP A 305 -13.11 -4.44 19.90
C ASP A 305 -14.42 -5.20 20.10
N MET A 306 -15.31 -4.62 20.90
CA MET A 306 -16.56 -5.26 21.35
C MET A 306 -17.76 -4.77 20.54
N ALA A 307 -17.64 -3.63 19.87
CA ALA A 307 -18.66 -3.05 19.01
C ALA A 307 -18.17 -2.89 17.57
N ALA A 308 -19.11 -2.88 16.63
CA ALA A 308 -18.80 -2.58 15.23
C ALA A 308 -18.18 -1.19 15.09
N GLY A 309 -17.07 -1.10 14.37
CA GLY A 309 -16.32 0.13 14.17
C GLY A 309 -15.37 0.52 15.31
N ASP A 310 -15.28 -0.30 16.36
CA ASP A 310 -14.19 -0.18 17.34
C ASP A 310 -12.85 -0.37 16.63
N VAL A 311 -11.90 0.52 16.90
CA VAL A 311 -10.54 0.48 16.33
C VAL A 311 -9.48 0.49 17.43
N ASN A 312 -9.77 -0.12 18.59
CA ASN A 312 -8.94 0.02 19.80
C ASN A 312 -7.57 -0.67 19.67
N GLY A 313 -7.40 -1.53 18.67
CA GLY A 313 -6.12 -2.16 18.34
C GLY A 313 -5.14 -1.25 17.60
N GLU A 314 -5.60 -0.11 17.07
CA GLU A 314 -4.75 0.78 16.27
C GLU A 314 -3.60 1.35 17.12
N GLY A 315 -2.37 1.14 16.65
CA GLY A 315 -1.16 1.63 17.28
C GLY A 315 -0.79 0.91 18.58
N VAL A 316 -1.45 -0.20 18.94
CA VAL A 316 -1.09 -0.94 20.17
C VAL A 316 0.37 -1.37 20.10
N SER A 317 1.15 -0.91 21.07
CA SER A 317 2.61 -1.12 21.15
C SER A 317 3.40 -0.65 19.91
N GLY A 318 2.81 0.18 19.04
CA GLY A 318 3.44 0.66 17.81
C GLY A 318 3.68 -0.42 16.75
N VAL A 319 2.97 -1.56 16.82
CA VAL A 319 3.16 -2.72 15.94
C VAL A 319 1.85 -3.32 15.40
N TRP A 320 0.70 -2.81 15.82
CA TRP A 320 -0.61 -3.26 15.35
C TRP A 320 -1.34 -2.12 14.67
N PHE A 321 -1.87 -2.35 13.48
CA PHE A 321 -2.50 -1.31 12.68
C PHE A 321 -3.69 -1.86 11.91
N VAL A 322 -4.71 -1.03 11.71
CA VAL A 322 -5.88 -1.42 10.93
C VAL A 322 -5.45 -1.81 9.50
N ALA A 323 -6.05 -2.86 8.94
CA ALA A 323 -5.79 -3.25 7.56
C ALA A 323 -6.47 -2.25 6.60
N LYS A 324 -5.74 -1.72 5.63
CA LYS A 324 -6.22 -0.71 4.69
C LYS A 324 -5.69 -0.96 3.28
N SER A 325 -6.46 -0.57 2.27
CA SER A 325 -6.09 -0.70 0.87
C SER A 325 -5.20 0.43 0.34
N ASP A 326 -5.14 1.57 1.04
CA ASP A 326 -4.61 2.84 0.53
C ASP A 326 -3.29 3.29 1.18
N TYR A 327 -2.53 2.37 1.78
CA TYR A 327 -1.22 2.69 2.37
C TYR A 327 -0.22 3.14 1.29
N ALA A 328 0.42 4.29 1.51
CA ALA A 328 1.56 4.79 0.74
C ALA A 328 2.89 4.12 1.14
N ALA A 329 2.93 3.54 2.34
CA ALA A 329 3.96 2.67 2.88
C ALA A 329 3.38 2.01 4.15
N MET A 330 3.87 0.83 4.51
CA MET A 330 3.54 0.12 5.74
C MET A 330 4.76 0.06 6.67
N LEU A 331 4.56 -0.50 7.87
CA LEU A 331 5.64 -0.77 8.81
C LEU A 331 5.91 -2.27 8.89
N GLY A 332 7.16 -2.66 8.66
CA GLY A 332 7.71 -3.94 9.07
C GLY A 332 8.49 -3.81 10.38
N THR A 333 8.58 -4.88 11.16
CA THR A 333 9.39 -4.93 12.37
C THR A 333 10.19 -6.22 12.42
N SER A 334 11.50 -6.11 12.63
CA SER A 334 12.35 -7.27 12.92
C SER A 334 13.19 -7.06 14.18
N ALA A 335 13.65 -8.15 14.79
CA ALA A 335 14.50 -8.07 15.97
C ALA A 335 15.83 -7.34 15.70
N ALA A 336 16.36 -7.46 14.47
CA ALA A 336 17.65 -6.87 14.10
C ALA A 336 17.53 -5.38 13.72
N LEU A 337 16.45 -4.99 13.03
CA LEU A 337 16.32 -3.65 12.44
C LEU A 337 15.43 -2.72 13.26
N GLY A 338 14.57 -3.27 14.13
CA GLY A 338 13.45 -2.51 14.70
C GLY A 338 12.38 -2.27 13.64
N ASN A 339 11.70 -1.12 13.71
CA ASN A 339 10.68 -0.73 12.74
C ASN A 339 11.34 -0.18 11.47
N TYR A 340 10.82 -0.56 10.31
CA TYR A 340 11.27 -0.05 9.02
C TYR A 340 10.10 0.08 8.04
N LEU A 341 10.24 0.94 7.04
CA LEU A 341 9.24 1.11 6.00
C LEU A 341 9.25 -0.09 5.04
N THR A 342 8.05 -0.54 4.68
CA THR A 342 7.80 -1.46 3.58
C THR A 342 6.80 -0.84 2.61
N ASP A 343 6.66 -1.40 1.42
CA ASP A 343 5.46 -1.17 0.62
C ASP A 343 4.25 -1.92 1.22
N GLU A 344 3.12 -1.87 0.53
CA GLU A 344 1.88 -2.53 0.93
C GLU A 344 1.93 -4.05 0.89
N ASN A 345 2.87 -4.65 0.16
CA ASN A 345 3.08 -6.10 0.05
C ASN A 345 4.18 -6.62 1.00
N GLY A 346 4.71 -5.74 1.86
CA GLY A 346 5.78 -6.06 2.82
C GLY A 346 7.18 -6.13 2.21
N ARG A 347 7.40 -5.61 0.99
CA ARG A 347 8.75 -5.45 0.43
C ARG A 347 9.45 -4.29 1.13
N THR A 348 10.66 -4.51 1.61
CA THR A 348 11.43 -3.49 2.35
C THR A 348 11.78 -2.29 1.46
N LEU A 349 11.63 -1.09 2.02
CA LEU A 349 12.01 0.16 1.37
C LEU A 349 13.34 0.68 1.92
N TYR A 350 14.22 1.07 1.00
CA TYR A 350 15.58 1.52 1.28
C TYR A 350 15.79 2.97 0.88
N TYR A 351 16.75 3.62 1.53
CA TYR A 351 17.34 4.86 1.06
C TYR A 351 18.79 4.64 0.61
N PHE A 352 19.24 5.48 -0.33
CA PHE A 352 20.62 5.49 -0.79
C PHE A 352 21.39 6.60 -0.09
N ASP A 353 22.44 6.25 0.65
CA ASP A 353 23.22 7.22 1.44
C ASP A 353 23.98 8.24 0.58
N LYS A 354 24.10 7.99 -0.73
CA LYS A 354 24.68 8.94 -1.70
C LYS A 354 23.67 9.93 -2.28
N ASP A 355 22.38 9.75 -2.04
CA ASP A 355 21.37 10.69 -2.48
C ASP A 355 21.36 11.93 -1.58
N THR A 356 21.00 13.08 -2.15
CA THR A 356 20.74 14.30 -1.39
C THR A 356 19.23 14.53 -1.29
N MET A 357 18.79 15.38 -0.37
CA MET A 357 17.38 15.72 -0.26
C MET A 357 16.81 16.18 -1.62
N ASN A 358 15.67 15.60 -2.00
CA ASN A 358 14.92 15.80 -3.23
C ASN A 358 15.67 15.47 -4.53
N LYS A 359 16.73 14.65 -4.48
CA LYS A 359 17.49 14.27 -5.67
C LYS A 359 18.15 12.90 -5.54
N SER A 360 17.86 12.04 -6.51
CA SER A 360 18.55 10.76 -6.69
C SER A 360 19.79 10.92 -7.57
N VAL A 361 20.89 10.24 -7.21
CA VAL A 361 22.05 10.00 -8.08
C VAL A 361 22.10 8.55 -8.59
N CYS A 362 21.14 7.71 -8.21
CA CYS A 362 21.02 6.34 -8.66
C CYS A 362 20.42 6.30 -10.06
N GLU A 363 21.21 5.99 -11.09
CA GLU A 363 20.79 5.91 -12.49
C GLU A 363 21.33 4.63 -13.16
N GLY A 364 20.77 4.27 -14.32
CA GLY A 364 21.24 3.14 -15.13
C GLY A 364 21.28 1.81 -14.35
N THR A 365 22.45 1.19 -14.26
CA THR A 365 22.64 -0.09 -13.56
C THR A 365 22.36 -0.01 -12.06
N CYS A 366 22.43 1.18 -11.46
CA CYS A 366 21.98 1.37 -10.08
C CYS A 366 20.48 1.08 -9.97
N LEU A 367 19.65 1.70 -10.81
CA LEU A 367 18.20 1.48 -10.82
C LEU A 367 17.80 0.06 -11.21
N ALA A 368 18.60 -0.61 -12.05
CA ALA A 368 18.34 -2.01 -12.38
C ALA A 368 18.47 -2.93 -11.16
N ASN A 369 19.32 -2.59 -10.19
CA ASN A 369 19.48 -3.35 -8.94
C ASN A 369 18.63 -2.80 -7.78
N TRP A 370 18.34 -1.50 -7.83
CA TRP A 370 17.59 -0.74 -6.84
C TRP A 370 16.44 0.01 -7.53
N PRO A 371 15.36 -0.69 -7.91
CA PRO A 371 14.24 -0.04 -8.59
C PRO A 371 13.65 1.09 -7.75
N ALA A 372 13.28 2.19 -8.41
CA ALA A 372 12.64 3.31 -7.73
C ALA A 372 11.26 2.90 -7.20
N TYR A 373 10.96 3.24 -5.94
CA TYR A 373 9.62 3.06 -5.38
C TYR A 373 8.72 4.24 -5.77
N LEU A 374 7.51 3.94 -6.22
CA LEU A 374 6.42 4.88 -6.36
C LEU A 374 5.21 4.30 -5.62
N ALA A 375 4.63 5.10 -4.73
CA ALA A 375 3.50 4.70 -3.91
C ALA A 375 2.20 4.89 -4.70
N ASP A 376 1.32 3.90 -4.63
CA ASP A 376 -0.02 3.97 -5.20
C ASP A 376 -1.05 4.53 -4.20
N GLY A 377 -0.80 4.34 -2.91
CA GLY A 377 -1.61 4.84 -1.80
C GLY A 377 -1.19 6.22 -1.28
N GLY A 378 -1.99 6.76 -0.36
CA GLY A 378 -1.77 8.09 0.24
C GLY A 378 -1.78 8.11 1.77
N SER A 379 -2.09 6.99 2.42
CA SER A 379 -2.20 6.91 3.88
C SER A 379 -0.97 6.27 4.51
N THR A 380 -0.75 6.47 5.81
CA THR A 380 0.38 5.90 6.54
C THR A 380 -0.07 5.33 7.89
N PRO A 381 0.66 4.35 8.46
CA PRO A 381 0.39 3.86 9.81
C PRO A 381 0.50 4.97 10.86
N THR A 382 -0.31 4.88 11.92
CA THR A 382 -0.22 5.84 13.04
C THR A 382 1.20 5.89 13.59
N GLY A 383 1.76 7.09 13.76
CA GLY A 383 3.14 7.29 14.18
C GLY A 383 4.13 7.53 13.03
N VAL A 384 3.70 7.35 11.78
CA VAL A 384 4.43 7.79 10.59
C VAL A 384 3.67 8.96 9.96
N ALA A 385 4.27 10.15 9.93
CA ALA A 385 3.62 11.33 9.39
C ALA A 385 3.50 11.24 7.87
N SER A 386 2.28 11.35 7.33
CA SER A 386 2.06 11.39 5.88
C SER A 386 2.76 12.58 5.21
N SER A 387 2.96 13.69 5.94
CA SER A 387 3.72 14.86 5.48
C SER A 387 5.22 14.60 5.30
N ASP A 388 5.76 13.50 5.84
CA ASP A 388 7.13 13.10 5.56
C ASP A 388 7.24 12.45 4.18
N PHE A 389 6.14 12.03 3.56
CA PHE A 389 6.16 11.46 2.22
C PHE A 389 6.02 12.56 1.15
N GLY A 390 6.79 12.40 0.08
CA GLY A 390 6.75 13.30 -1.07
C GLY A 390 7.03 12.56 -2.37
N THR A 391 7.23 13.31 -3.45
CA THR A 391 7.58 12.76 -4.76
C THR A 391 8.60 13.65 -5.43
N ILE A 392 9.60 13.04 -6.07
CA ILE A 392 10.51 13.74 -6.99
C ILE A 392 10.24 13.31 -8.43
N THR A 393 10.54 14.20 -9.37
CA THR A 393 10.69 13.83 -10.79
C THR A 393 12.16 13.53 -11.04
N ARG A 394 12.45 12.33 -11.52
CA ARG A 394 13.79 11.86 -11.84
C ARG A 394 14.27 12.46 -13.17
N ALA A 395 15.56 12.33 -13.46
CA ALA A 395 16.17 12.88 -14.68
C ALA A 395 15.57 12.30 -15.98
N ASP A 396 15.06 11.06 -15.93
CA ASP A 396 14.36 10.37 -17.02
C ASP A 396 12.86 10.72 -17.12
N GLY A 397 12.35 11.62 -16.26
CA GLY A 397 10.95 12.03 -16.20
C GLY A 397 10.04 11.13 -15.36
N SER A 398 10.52 9.97 -14.90
CA SER A 398 9.75 9.10 -14.00
C SER A 398 9.59 9.71 -12.61
N LYS A 399 8.55 9.29 -11.88
CA LYS A 399 8.29 9.73 -10.50
C LYS A 399 8.82 8.71 -9.50
N GLN A 400 9.24 9.20 -8.34
CA GLN A 400 9.70 8.36 -7.23
C GLN A 400 9.26 8.95 -5.90
N THR A 401 8.72 8.11 -5.02
CA THR A 401 8.34 8.47 -3.65
C THR A 401 9.59 8.80 -2.83
N THR A 402 9.47 9.81 -1.97
CA THR A 402 10.49 10.18 -1.00
C THR A 402 9.98 10.05 0.42
N TYR A 403 10.88 9.81 1.37
CA TYR A 403 10.64 9.95 2.81
C TYR A 403 11.56 11.01 3.39
N LYS A 404 10.99 12.05 4.02
CA LYS A 404 11.66 13.29 4.43
C LYS A 404 12.50 13.91 3.30
N GLY A 405 12.01 13.81 2.07
CA GLY A 405 12.68 14.27 0.87
C GLY A 405 13.74 13.33 0.28
N TYR A 406 14.05 12.19 0.91
CA TYR A 406 15.04 11.24 0.39
C TYR A 406 14.39 10.14 -0.45
N PRO A 407 14.91 9.81 -1.65
CA PRO A 407 14.28 8.85 -2.55
C PRO A 407 14.25 7.43 -1.98
N LEU A 408 13.12 6.73 -2.17
CA LEU A 408 12.90 5.36 -1.71
C LEU A 408 13.08 4.35 -2.83
N TYR A 409 13.66 3.20 -2.51
CA TYR A 409 13.99 2.15 -3.47
C TYR A 409 13.58 0.77 -2.97
N TYR A 410 13.32 -0.12 -3.91
CA TYR A 410 13.33 -1.56 -3.71
C TYR A 410 14.74 -2.12 -3.87
N PHE A 411 14.93 -3.40 -3.54
CA PHE A 411 16.14 -4.14 -3.86
C PHE A 411 15.80 -5.43 -4.61
N ILE A 412 16.43 -5.67 -5.76
CA ILE A 412 16.08 -6.81 -6.63
C ILE A 412 16.32 -8.19 -6.01
N LYS A 413 17.13 -8.29 -4.94
CA LYS A 413 17.37 -9.54 -4.24
C LYS A 413 16.41 -9.79 -3.07
N ASP A 414 15.48 -8.88 -2.81
CA ASP A 414 14.38 -9.12 -1.89
C ASP A 414 13.28 -9.83 -2.69
N ALA A 415 13.16 -11.15 -2.48
CA ALA A 415 12.26 -12.01 -3.24
C ALA A 415 11.06 -12.46 -2.41
N ALA A 416 11.22 -12.55 -1.09
CA ALA A 416 10.18 -12.92 -0.15
C ALA A 416 9.64 -11.70 0.62
N HIS A 417 8.43 -11.85 1.15
CA HIS A 417 7.83 -10.90 2.07
C HIS A 417 8.78 -10.62 3.25
N GLY A 418 9.02 -9.33 3.52
CA GLY A 418 9.90 -8.82 4.58
C GLY A 418 11.39 -9.10 4.43
N ASP A 419 11.84 -9.62 3.28
CA ASP A 419 13.27 -9.66 2.96
C ASP A 419 13.87 -8.25 3.12
N ALA A 420 15.00 -8.18 3.83
CA ALA A 420 15.73 -6.95 4.10
C ALA A 420 17.21 -7.08 3.64
N ASN A 421 17.47 -7.82 2.56
CA ASN A 421 18.82 -8.20 2.13
C ASN A 421 19.63 -7.01 1.59
N GLY A 422 18.98 -5.88 1.33
CA GLY A 422 19.61 -4.63 0.92
C GLY A 422 20.27 -3.87 2.07
N GLN A 423 20.00 -4.25 3.33
CA GLN A 423 20.52 -3.55 4.49
C GLN A 423 22.06 -3.60 4.52
N ALA A 424 22.68 -2.43 4.66
CA ALA A 424 24.12 -2.22 4.72
C ALA A 424 24.89 -2.71 3.48
N VAL A 425 24.22 -2.93 2.33
CA VAL A 425 24.92 -3.29 1.09
C VAL A 425 25.89 -2.17 0.73
N ASN A 426 27.18 -2.54 0.61
CA ASN A 426 28.30 -1.62 0.36
C ASN A 426 28.40 -0.45 1.36
N ASN A 427 27.81 -0.57 2.55
CA ASN A 427 27.71 0.49 3.56
C ASN A 427 27.07 1.80 3.06
N VAL A 428 26.20 1.72 2.05
CA VAL A 428 25.53 2.91 1.47
C VAL A 428 24.04 2.70 1.19
N TRP A 429 23.50 1.52 1.46
CA TRP A 429 22.07 1.22 1.32
C TRP A 429 21.52 0.77 2.66
N PHE A 430 20.42 1.36 3.09
CA PHE A 430 19.88 1.14 4.41
C PHE A 430 18.36 1.18 4.40
N VAL A 431 17.74 0.38 5.25
CA VAL A 431 16.30 0.45 5.50
C VAL A 431 15.95 1.78 6.15
N VAL A 432 14.72 2.24 5.92
CA VAL A 432 14.22 3.47 6.54
C VAL A 432 13.50 3.13 7.85
N ASP A 433 14.15 3.38 8.99
CA ASP A 433 13.45 3.43 10.29
C ASP A 433 12.86 4.85 10.47
N PRO A 434 11.53 5.04 10.35
CA PRO A 434 10.94 6.38 10.35
C PRO A 434 11.18 7.16 11.65
N ALA A 435 11.32 6.46 12.78
CA ALA A 435 11.58 7.08 14.08
C ALA A 435 13.03 7.56 14.23
N LYS A 436 13.99 6.92 13.54
CA LYS A 436 15.42 7.22 13.64
C LYS A 436 16.00 7.94 12.42
N PHE A 437 15.28 7.96 11.29
CA PHE A 437 15.81 8.48 10.04
C PHE A 437 15.96 10.02 10.08
N THR A 438 17.19 10.47 9.88
CA THR A 438 17.60 11.88 9.85
C THR A 438 18.18 12.32 8.49
N GLY A 439 18.09 11.48 7.46
CA GLY A 439 18.67 11.75 6.15
C GLY A 439 19.96 10.97 5.86
N THR A 440 20.64 11.37 4.79
CA THR A 440 21.86 10.73 4.28
C THR A 440 23.13 11.50 4.68
N THR A 441 24.28 10.84 4.55
CA THR A 441 25.58 11.50 4.73
C THR A 441 25.97 12.38 3.56
N ALA A 442 25.52 12.08 2.32
CA ALA A 442 25.85 12.89 1.14
C ALA A 442 25.26 14.31 1.14
N GLY A 443 24.23 14.56 1.95
CA GLY A 443 23.65 15.89 2.17
C GLY A 443 24.16 16.61 3.41
N ALA A 444 24.96 15.96 4.26
CA ALA A 444 25.56 16.62 5.41
C ALA A 444 26.58 17.64 4.91
N ALA A 445 26.41 18.92 5.28
CA ALA A 445 27.45 19.90 5.07
C ALA A 445 28.75 19.36 5.67
N ALA A 446 29.84 19.40 4.91
CA ALA A 446 31.16 19.12 5.47
C ALA A 446 31.29 19.90 6.79
N PRO A 447 31.77 19.27 7.88
CA PRO A 447 31.93 19.97 9.14
C PRO A 447 32.65 21.30 8.89
N ALA A 448 32.12 22.40 9.42
CA ALA A 448 32.73 23.71 9.18
C ALA A 448 34.22 23.66 9.53
N VAL A 449 35.07 23.84 8.52
CA VAL A 449 36.52 23.84 8.65
C VAL A 449 36.93 24.96 9.59
N LYS A 450 37.73 24.67 10.62
CA LYS A 450 38.18 25.65 11.63
C LYS A 450 39.68 25.85 11.57
N THR A 451 40.15 26.88 12.27
CA THR A 451 41.57 27.12 12.55
C THR A 451 41.84 26.80 14.01
N TYR A 452 42.83 25.94 14.23
CA TYR A 452 43.33 25.53 15.53
C TYR A 452 44.77 25.99 15.72
N HIS A 453 45.15 26.23 16.97
CA HIS A 453 46.50 26.65 17.34
C HIS A 453 47.14 25.64 18.27
N ILE A 454 48.40 25.31 17.99
CA ILE A 454 49.28 24.55 18.87
C ILE A 454 50.43 25.48 19.23
N ASP A 455 50.35 26.03 20.44
CA ASP A 455 51.37 26.92 20.97
C ASP A 455 52.50 26.07 21.57
N ILE A 456 53.68 26.15 20.97
CA ILE A 456 54.89 25.51 21.47
C ILE A 456 55.50 26.44 22.52
N LYS A 457 55.44 26.03 23.78
CA LYS A 457 56.01 26.76 24.91
C LYS A 457 56.46 25.81 26.01
N ASP A 458 57.46 26.21 26.78
CA ASP A 458 58.01 25.41 27.88
C ASP A 458 58.39 23.98 27.44
N TYR A 459 58.96 23.85 26.23
CA TYR A 459 59.30 22.57 25.59
C TYR A 459 58.11 21.60 25.45
N SER A 460 56.90 22.12 25.26
CA SER A 460 55.65 21.33 25.15
C SER A 460 54.77 21.80 23.99
N PHE A 461 53.96 20.89 23.43
CA PHE A 461 52.91 21.19 22.46
C PHE A 461 51.56 21.56 23.11
N GLY A 462 51.52 21.70 24.45
CA GLY A 462 50.28 21.91 25.20
C GLY A 462 49.67 20.60 25.71
N THR A 463 48.39 20.65 26.11
CA THR A 463 47.73 19.55 26.82
C THR A 463 46.86 18.68 25.91
N GLY A 464 47.11 17.37 25.94
CA GLY A 464 46.24 16.33 25.38
C GLY A 464 46.24 16.24 23.85
N PRO A 465 45.47 15.29 23.28
CA PRO A 465 45.28 15.21 21.85
C PRO A 465 44.42 16.38 21.36
N LEU A 466 44.82 17.01 20.26
CA LEU A 466 44.00 18.00 19.58
C LEU A 466 43.01 17.29 18.64
N THR A 467 41.71 17.36 18.94
CA THR A 467 40.67 16.81 18.06
C THR A 467 40.15 17.88 17.08
N VAL A 468 40.25 17.63 15.78
CA VAL A 468 39.87 18.56 14.70
C VAL A 468 38.95 17.90 13.68
N GLU A 469 38.12 18.69 13.00
CA GLU A 469 37.41 18.25 11.80
C GLU A 469 38.38 18.08 10.61
N ALA A 470 38.18 17.05 9.78
CA ALA A 470 38.93 16.86 8.54
C ALA A 470 38.92 18.13 7.66
N GLY A 471 40.11 18.56 7.23
CA GLY A 471 40.32 19.77 6.43
C GLY A 471 40.62 21.03 7.23
N SER A 472 40.56 21.00 8.57
CA SER A 472 40.92 22.13 9.45
C SER A 472 42.39 22.56 9.30
N GLN A 473 42.64 23.85 9.49
CA GLN A 473 44.00 24.40 9.58
C GLN A 473 44.51 24.27 11.01
N ILE A 474 45.72 23.74 11.17
CA ILE A 474 46.41 23.63 12.45
C ILE A 474 47.68 24.46 12.36
N ILE A 475 47.76 25.52 13.15
CA ILE A 475 48.86 26.46 13.17
C ILE A 475 49.73 26.15 14.38
N PHE A 476 50.95 25.73 14.14
CA PHE A 476 51.96 25.61 15.18
C PHE A 476 52.70 26.95 15.31
N THR A 477 52.81 27.49 16.52
CA THR A 477 53.56 28.73 16.78
C THR A 477 54.58 28.49 17.86
N ASN A 478 55.84 28.84 17.62
CA ASN A 478 56.90 28.71 18.63
C ASN A 478 57.01 29.97 19.49
N TYR A 479 56.86 29.83 20.80
CA TYR A 479 57.04 30.92 21.77
C TYR A 479 58.33 30.79 22.60
N ASP A 480 59.03 29.67 22.51
CA ASP A 480 60.32 29.45 23.19
C ASP A 480 61.46 30.11 22.40
N ASP A 481 62.52 30.53 23.11
CA ASP A 481 63.77 31.01 22.46
C ASP A 481 64.50 29.86 21.73
N MET A 482 64.29 28.63 22.21
CA MET A 482 64.77 27.42 21.56
C MET A 482 63.98 27.17 20.28
N LYS A 483 64.62 26.62 19.24
CA LYS A 483 63.91 26.30 18.00
C LYS A 483 63.19 24.95 18.08
N HIS A 484 61.96 24.90 17.56
CA HIS A 484 61.11 23.72 17.58
C HIS A 484 60.46 23.44 16.23
N ASN A 485 60.04 22.20 15.98
CA ASN A 485 59.16 21.85 14.88
C ASN A 485 58.16 20.78 15.30
N ALA A 486 57.26 20.39 14.40
CA ALA A 486 56.45 19.19 14.57
C ALA A 486 56.53 18.32 13.31
N VAL A 487 56.74 17.02 13.51
CA VAL A 487 56.87 16.02 12.46
C VAL A 487 56.02 14.82 12.82
N ALA A 488 55.14 14.42 11.90
CA ALA A 488 54.29 13.25 12.09
C ALA A 488 55.12 11.96 12.05
N VAL A 489 54.78 11.02 12.93
CA VAL A 489 55.42 9.69 12.99
C VAL A 489 55.17 8.89 11.71
N ASP A 490 53.97 9.02 11.14
CA ASP A 490 53.55 8.35 9.90
C ASP A 490 54.02 9.06 8.62
N GLY A 491 54.72 10.19 8.75
CA GLY A 491 55.19 11.00 7.63
C GLY A 491 54.11 11.85 6.95
N SER A 492 52.89 11.94 7.50
CA SER A 492 51.79 12.74 6.95
C SER A 492 52.08 14.25 6.90
N PHE A 493 52.94 14.77 7.77
CA PHE A 493 53.47 16.12 7.68
C PHE A 493 54.87 16.25 8.29
N LYS A 494 55.62 17.26 7.83
CA LYS A 494 56.89 17.70 8.42
C LYS A 494 56.99 19.22 8.40
N GLY A 495 56.97 19.83 9.58
CA GLY A 495 57.14 21.28 9.74
C GLY A 495 58.61 21.72 9.69
N PRO A 496 58.88 22.97 9.27
CA PRO A 496 60.21 23.57 9.38
C PRO A 496 60.58 23.83 10.83
N LEU A 497 61.88 24.07 11.08
CA LEU A 497 62.39 24.43 12.40
C LEU A 497 62.12 25.92 12.68
N LEU A 498 61.15 26.20 13.55
CA LEU A 498 60.64 27.53 13.89
C LEU A 498 61.53 28.23 14.93
N ALA A 499 61.94 29.46 14.65
CA ALA A 499 62.43 30.40 15.66
C ALA A 499 61.27 30.99 16.49
N LYS A 500 61.60 31.72 17.57
CA LYS A 500 60.61 32.38 18.41
C LYS A 500 59.74 33.35 17.61
N GLY A 501 58.43 33.21 17.75
CA GLY A 501 57.40 33.97 17.05
C GLY A 501 57.07 33.47 15.64
N GLU A 502 57.78 32.45 15.13
CA GLU A 502 57.46 31.85 13.83
C GLU A 502 56.35 30.81 13.95
N SER A 503 55.59 30.68 12.86
CA SER A 503 54.51 29.71 12.75
C SER A 503 54.57 28.93 11.44
N PHE A 504 54.02 27.72 11.45
CA PHE A 504 53.68 26.99 10.22
C PHE A 504 52.30 26.35 10.35
N THR A 505 51.66 26.15 9.19
CA THR A 505 50.29 25.61 9.12
C THR A 505 50.29 24.27 8.40
N ILE A 506 49.49 23.34 8.90
CA ILE A 506 49.16 22.08 8.21
C ILE A 506 47.66 21.93 8.04
N THR A 507 47.28 21.05 7.11
CA THR A 507 45.90 20.60 6.92
C THR A 507 45.89 19.09 6.78
N LEU A 508 45.04 18.42 7.56
CA LEU A 508 44.84 16.98 7.52
C LEU A 508 43.41 16.68 7.06
N THR A 509 43.26 16.02 5.92
CA THR A 509 41.95 15.79 5.27
C THR A 509 41.41 14.36 5.45
N LYS A 510 42.21 13.46 6.00
CA LYS A 510 41.81 12.07 6.23
C LYS A 510 41.51 11.86 7.72
N PRO A 511 40.35 11.29 8.09
CA PRO A 511 40.09 10.90 9.47
C PRO A 511 41.13 9.89 9.97
N GLY A 512 41.53 10.02 11.23
CA GLY A 512 42.58 9.18 11.81
C GLY A 512 43.30 9.83 12.99
N THR A 513 44.23 9.09 13.59
CA THR A 513 45.09 9.57 14.68
C THR A 513 46.50 9.80 14.13
N TYR A 514 47.04 10.99 14.39
CA TYR A 514 48.33 11.47 13.92
C TYR A 514 49.22 11.79 15.11
N ASP A 515 50.09 10.86 15.46
CA ASP A 515 51.13 11.11 16.46
C ASP A 515 52.28 11.90 15.84
N TYR A 516 52.83 12.86 16.57
CA TYR A 516 53.92 13.71 16.10
C TYR A 516 54.90 14.06 17.21
N TYR A 517 56.08 14.53 16.82
CA TYR A 517 57.16 14.88 17.74
C TYR A 517 57.97 16.09 17.25
N CYS A 518 58.73 16.71 18.15
CA CYS A 518 59.73 17.73 17.81
C CYS A 518 61.07 17.06 17.51
N GLU A 519 61.68 17.31 16.34
CA GLU A 519 62.92 16.64 15.90
C GLU A 519 64.10 16.88 16.88
N PRO A 520 64.41 18.13 17.32
CA PRO A 520 65.44 18.37 18.33
C PRO A 520 65.16 17.75 19.71
N HIS A 521 63.89 17.48 20.04
CA HIS A 521 63.44 17.09 21.39
C HIS A 521 62.63 15.78 21.39
N LYS A 522 62.98 14.87 20.48
CA LYS A 522 62.21 13.66 20.13
C LYS A 522 61.88 12.74 21.31
N LYS A 523 62.69 12.77 22.37
CA LYS A 523 62.54 11.88 23.53
C LYS A 523 61.39 12.25 24.47
N PHE A 524 60.96 13.51 24.48
CA PHE A 524 60.01 13.98 25.50
C PHE A 524 58.95 14.96 24.96
N MET A 525 59.16 15.53 23.78
CA MET A 525 58.24 16.51 23.20
C MET A 525 57.43 15.84 22.07
N THR A 526 56.29 15.27 22.46
CA THR A 526 55.37 14.52 21.59
C THR A 526 53.95 15.08 21.71
N GLY A 527 53.15 14.95 20.66
CA GLY A 527 51.73 15.31 20.67
C GLY A 527 50.92 14.39 19.76
N GLN A 528 49.59 14.55 19.82
CA GLN A 528 48.66 13.75 19.03
C GLN A 528 47.56 14.66 18.47
N ILE A 529 47.21 14.46 17.19
CA ILE A 529 46.04 15.07 16.56
C ILE A 529 45.05 13.96 16.18
N ILE A 530 43.78 14.13 16.51
CA ILE A 530 42.69 13.23 16.12
C ILE A 530 41.83 13.97 15.10
N VAL A 531 41.80 13.46 13.87
CA VAL A 531 40.93 13.98 12.81
C VAL A 531 39.66 13.15 12.79
N LYS A 532 38.52 13.80 13.06
CA LYS A 532 37.18 13.18 13.07
C LYS A 532 36.45 13.35 11.73
#